data_AF-A0AAV5TEZ5-F1
#
_entry.id   AF-A0AAV5TEZ5-F1
#
_cell.length_a   1.000
_cell.length_b   1.000
_cell.length_c   1.000
_cell.angle_alpha   90.00
_cell.angle_beta   90.00
_cell.angle_gamma   90.00
#
_symmetry.space_group_name_H-M   'P 1'
#
loop_
_entity.id
_entity.type
_entity.pdbx_description
1 polymer ?
#
loop_
_entity_poly.entity_id
_entity_poly.type
_entity_poly.pdbx_seq_one_letter_code
_entity_poly.pdbx_strand_id
1 'polypeptide(L)'
;MPVSILTHQLSTGAPYGLALFSHTVLFWPEHLRLAMNLLLVVLFMEHFILLSFHFLYRYLALCNPSLLHLHSGKCAVVFILVNFLFCGITAKSFSDIWCYSKSETYFVEQLRTEYNLDILAVPQPGYFSVNFKKFRNNQLVWNWPVLRAIVAVTIPAAFSIVVCFVCIFLILRCFSTNTLKVRFRHLQIQLFHALLFQFSVPMVLVCLPFTLSIGLPLIGLNIGQFAKVLSLAFEFYPAIDPFIVIIVVPRFRRIIIEKLLGLYGQKWRHNEIRERTRLAHYLELIMGRDTTSVADIRKRSERAL
;
A
#
# COMPACT_ATOMS: atom_id res chain seq x y z
N MET A 1 -11.10 -23.33 -21.21
CA MET A 1 -11.28 -21.86 -21.33
C MET A 1 -9.94 -21.21 -20.99
N PRO A 2 -9.48 -20.19 -21.72
CA PRO A 2 -8.18 -19.58 -21.44
C PRO A 2 -8.24 -18.95 -20.04
N VAL A 3 -7.31 -19.35 -19.19
CA VAL A 3 -7.28 -18.95 -17.78
C VAL A 3 -6.92 -17.48 -17.69
N SER A 4 -7.94 -16.70 -17.37
CA SER A 4 -7.88 -15.39 -16.75
C SER A 4 -6.70 -15.18 -15.79
N ILE A 5 -5.65 -14.44 -16.13
CA ILE A 5 -4.71 -13.94 -15.09
C ILE A 5 -5.48 -13.16 -13.99
N LEU A 6 -6.65 -12.62 -14.35
CA LEU A 6 -7.61 -11.93 -13.46
C LEU A 6 -8.52 -12.84 -12.60
N THR A 7 -8.54 -14.15 -12.80
CA THR A 7 -9.46 -15.07 -12.07
C THR A 7 -8.77 -15.89 -10.98
N HIS A 8 -7.59 -15.46 -10.54
CA HIS A 8 -6.72 -16.31 -9.74
C HIS A 8 -7.10 -16.39 -8.27
N GLN A 9 -7.78 -15.40 -7.69
CA GLN A 9 -8.39 -15.51 -6.35
C GLN A 9 -9.84 -15.06 -6.40
N LEU A 10 -10.70 -15.91 -5.84
CA LEU A 10 -12.13 -15.71 -5.77
C LEU A 10 -12.47 -15.70 -4.28
N SER A 11 -13.00 -14.58 -3.86
CA SER A 11 -13.46 -14.36 -2.49
C SER A 11 -14.98 -14.43 -2.49
N THR A 12 -15.55 -15.03 -1.47
CA THR A 12 -16.99 -15.03 -1.27
C THR A 12 -17.32 -14.61 0.14
N GLY A 13 -18.21 -13.64 0.24
CA GLY A 13 -18.83 -13.28 1.49
C GLY A 13 -19.91 -14.29 1.87
N ALA A 14 -20.00 -14.56 3.16
CA ALA A 14 -21.21 -15.09 3.79
C ALA A 14 -21.53 -14.21 5.00
N PRO A 15 -22.77 -14.25 5.53
CA PRO A 15 -23.04 -13.67 6.85
C PRO A 15 -22.00 -14.21 7.84
N TYR A 16 -21.37 -13.37 8.67
CA TYR A 16 -20.38 -13.83 9.66
C TYR A 16 -19.20 -14.64 9.10
N GLY A 17 -18.85 -14.49 7.83
CA GLY A 17 -17.62 -15.07 7.32
C GLY A 17 -17.19 -14.66 5.91
N LEU A 18 -15.94 -14.98 5.60
CA LEU A 18 -15.29 -14.77 4.31
C LEU A 18 -14.58 -16.07 3.91
N ALA A 19 -14.78 -16.55 2.69
CA ALA A 19 -13.98 -17.63 2.14
C ALA A 19 -13.11 -17.10 1.00
N LEU A 20 -11.82 -17.36 1.10
CA LEU A 20 -10.78 -16.97 0.16
C LEU A 20 -10.24 -18.24 -0.49
N PHE A 21 -10.27 -18.32 -1.81
CA PHE A 21 -9.68 -19.44 -2.52
C PHE A 21 -9.05 -18.99 -3.83
N SER A 22 -8.04 -19.73 -4.27
CA SER A 22 -7.42 -19.54 -5.57
C SER A 22 -7.65 -20.78 -6.41
N HIS A 23 -8.13 -20.63 -7.65
CA HIS A 23 -8.41 -21.76 -8.54
C HIS A 23 -7.21 -22.68 -8.75
N THR A 24 -5.98 -22.14 -8.74
CA THR A 24 -4.76 -22.93 -8.94
C THR A 24 -4.23 -23.57 -7.66
N VAL A 25 -4.44 -22.92 -6.52
CA VAL A 25 -3.93 -23.39 -5.21
C VAL A 25 -4.95 -24.32 -4.52
N LEU A 26 -6.15 -24.44 -5.07
CA LEU A 26 -7.25 -25.25 -4.54
C LEU A 26 -6.87 -26.72 -4.38
N PHE A 27 -6.12 -27.26 -5.35
CA PHE A 27 -5.70 -28.67 -5.42
C PHE A 27 -4.30 -28.93 -4.86
N TRP A 28 -3.64 -27.91 -4.30
CA TRP A 28 -2.31 -28.08 -3.73
C TRP A 28 -2.38 -28.81 -2.38
N PRO A 29 -1.31 -29.53 -1.99
CA PRO A 29 -1.20 -30.12 -0.66
C PRO A 29 -1.43 -29.07 0.44
N GLU A 30 -2.11 -29.46 1.53
CA GLU A 30 -2.54 -28.51 2.57
C GLU A 30 -1.38 -27.70 3.16
N HIS A 31 -0.26 -28.37 3.45
CA HIS A 31 0.94 -27.74 4.02
C HIS A 31 1.56 -26.70 3.07
N LEU A 32 1.60 -27.00 1.77
CA LEU A 32 2.16 -26.09 0.77
C LEU A 32 1.25 -24.87 0.59
N ARG A 33 -0.06 -25.08 0.57
CA ARG A 33 -1.05 -23.98 0.53
C ARG A 33 -0.95 -23.09 1.76
N LEU A 34 -0.83 -23.67 2.95
CA LEU A 34 -0.65 -22.90 4.18
C LEU A 34 0.64 -22.08 4.12
N ALA A 35 1.77 -22.69 3.74
CA ALA A 35 3.06 -22.02 3.64
C ALA A 35 3.05 -20.84 2.65
N MET A 36 2.43 -21.02 1.47
CA MET A 36 2.34 -19.94 0.47
C MET A 36 1.42 -18.80 0.92
N ASN A 37 0.28 -19.10 1.54
CA ASN A 37 -0.60 -18.06 2.08
C ASN A 37 0.07 -17.30 3.23
N LEU A 38 0.80 -18.00 4.11
CA LEU A 38 1.59 -17.36 5.18
C LEU A 38 2.66 -16.44 4.59
N LEU A 39 3.40 -16.90 3.58
CA LEU A 39 4.41 -16.10 2.92
C LEU A 39 3.79 -14.84 2.29
N LEU A 40 2.68 -14.99 1.56
CA LEU A 40 1.98 -13.88 0.93
C LEU A 40 1.54 -12.83 1.97
N VAL A 41 0.92 -13.27 3.06
CA VAL A 41 0.41 -12.37 4.11
C VAL A 41 1.53 -11.67 4.85
N VAL A 42 2.62 -12.38 5.17
CA VAL A 42 3.78 -11.77 5.83
C VAL A 42 4.43 -10.73 4.92
N LEU A 43 4.68 -11.06 3.65
CA LEU A 43 5.26 -10.12 2.68
C LEU A 43 4.35 -8.92 2.42
N PHE A 44 3.03 -9.11 2.44
CA PHE A 44 2.07 -8.03 2.29
C PHE A 44 2.14 -7.06 3.49
N MET A 45 2.18 -7.60 4.71
CA MET A 45 2.24 -6.79 5.94
C MET A 45 3.58 -6.05 6.10
N GLU A 46 4.66 -6.64 5.57
CA GLU A 46 6.00 -6.05 5.58
C GLU A 46 6.02 -4.65 4.96
N HIS A 47 5.18 -4.38 3.95
CA HIS A 47 5.10 -3.08 3.30
C HIS A 47 4.72 -1.95 4.28
N PHE A 48 3.82 -2.21 5.22
CA PHE A 48 3.42 -1.23 6.24
C PHE A 48 4.52 -0.98 7.27
N ILE A 49 5.21 -2.04 7.69
CA ILE A 49 6.28 -1.98 8.68
C ILE A 49 7.45 -1.17 8.11
N LEU A 50 7.88 -1.49 6.89
CA LEU A 50 8.94 -0.76 6.20
C LEU A 50 8.58 0.71 5.99
N LEU A 51 7.34 1.00 5.60
CA LEU A 51 6.87 2.38 5.45
C LEU A 51 7.03 3.16 6.76
N SER A 52 6.64 2.56 7.90
CA SER A 52 6.79 3.20 9.22
C SER A 52 8.24 3.46 9.60
N PHE A 53 9.16 2.53 9.28
CA PHE A 53 10.59 2.72 9.51
C PHE A 53 11.18 3.81 8.62
N HIS A 54 10.72 3.93 7.37
CA HIS A 54 11.13 5.03 6.50
C HIS A 54 10.73 6.40 7.05
N PHE A 55 9.51 6.54 7.57
CA PHE A 55 9.06 7.77 8.23
C PHE A 55 9.88 8.08 9.49
N LEU A 56 10.12 7.07 10.32
CA LEU A 56 10.89 7.23 11.56
C LEU A 56 12.35 7.60 11.28
N TYR A 57 13.03 6.89 10.38
CA TYR A 57 14.38 7.21 9.92
C TYR A 57 14.46 8.66 9.46
N ARG A 58 13.46 9.09 8.69
CA ARG A 58 13.45 10.43 8.12
C ARG A 58 13.24 11.52 9.15
N TYR A 59 12.35 11.28 10.12
CA TYR A 59 12.21 12.16 11.27
C TYR A 59 13.55 12.30 12.01
N LEU A 60 14.24 11.19 12.29
CA LEU A 60 15.56 11.20 12.94
C LEU A 60 16.58 11.97 12.11
N ALA A 61 16.68 11.71 10.81
CA ALA A 61 17.63 12.37 9.93
C ALA A 61 17.40 13.89 9.79
N LEU A 62 16.14 14.34 9.86
CA LEU A 62 15.77 15.74 9.69
C LEU A 62 15.85 16.55 10.99
N CYS A 63 15.37 15.97 12.08
CA CYS A 63 15.10 16.71 13.30
C CYS A 63 16.06 16.35 14.44
N ASN A 64 16.68 15.17 14.40
CA ASN A 64 17.65 14.72 15.41
C ASN A 64 18.84 13.96 14.77
N PRO A 65 19.61 14.60 13.86
CA PRO A 65 20.69 13.92 13.15
C PRO A 65 21.81 13.42 14.09
N SER A 66 22.01 14.08 15.23
CA SER A 66 23.00 13.67 16.24
C SER A 66 22.68 12.31 16.86
N LEU A 67 21.40 12.05 17.18
CA LEU A 67 20.95 10.77 17.73
C LEU A 67 21.17 9.64 16.72
N LEU A 68 20.85 9.90 15.45
CA LEU A 68 21.02 8.92 14.38
C LEU A 68 22.50 8.59 14.14
N HIS A 69 23.39 9.59 14.13
CA HIS A 69 24.82 9.36 13.93
C HIS A 69 25.43 8.57 15.10
N LEU A 70 25.05 8.90 16.34
CA LEU A 70 25.61 8.28 17.54
C LEU A 70 25.07 6.86 17.80
N HIS A 71 23.83 6.56 17.39
CA HIS A 71 23.15 5.32 17.74
C HIS A 71 22.62 4.51 16.54
N SER A 72 23.06 4.80 15.31
CA SER A 72 22.59 4.15 14.08
C SER A 72 22.52 2.62 14.18
N GLY A 73 23.58 1.97 14.68
CA GLY A 73 23.62 0.51 14.85
C GLY A 73 22.59 -0.01 15.84
N LYS A 74 22.41 0.66 16.99
CA LYS A 74 21.39 0.26 17.99
C LYS A 74 19.97 0.45 17.44
N CYS A 75 19.72 1.55 16.72
CA CYS A 75 18.44 1.78 16.05
C CYS A 75 18.14 0.70 15.01
N ALA A 76 19.12 0.31 14.20
CA ALA A 76 18.96 -0.75 13.20
C ALA A 76 18.62 -2.10 13.85
N VAL A 77 19.32 -2.48 14.93
CA VAL A 77 19.01 -3.71 15.68
C VAL A 77 17.59 -3.67 16.24
N VAL A 78 17.17 -2.56 16.84
CA VAL A 78 15.79 -2.40 17.34
C VAL A 78 14.77 -2.55 16.21
N PHE A 79 15.00 -1.95 15.04
CA PHE A 79 14.08 -2.06 13.91
C PHE A 79 13.98 -3.50 13.39
N ILE A 80 15.11 -4.21 13.30
CA ILE A 80 15.13 -5.62 12.91
C ILE A 80 14.34 -6.47 13.92
N LEU A 81 14.56 -6.28 15.22
CA LEU A 81 13.86 -7.02 16.26
C LEU A 81 12.34 -6.76 16.23
N VAL A 82 11.92 -5.50 16.06
CA VAL A 82 10.50 -5.13 15.93
C VAL A 82 9.88 -5.75 14.67
N ASN A 83 10.62 -5.78 13.56
CA ASN A 83 10.18 -6.41 12.32
C ASN A 83 9.94 -7.92 12.51
N PHE A 84 10.91 -8.64 13.07
CA PHE A 84 10.77 -10.07 13.35
C PHE A 84 9.59 -10.36 14.27
N LEU A 85 9.39 -9.52 15.30
CA LEU A 85 8.24 -9.64 16.19
C LEU A 85 6.92 -9.49 15.43
N PHE A 86 6.79 -8.49 14.56
CA PHE A 86 5.57 -8.26 13.78
C PHE A 86 5.32 -9.32 12.71
N CYS A 87 6.37 -9.83 12.06
CA CYS A 87 6.29 -11.00 11.20
C CYS A 87 5.78 -12.22 11.97
N GLY A 88 6.33 -12.47 13.16
CA GLY A 88 5.90 -13.57 14.04
C GLY A 88 4.44 -13.44 14.49
N ILE A 89 4.00 -12.25 14.90
CA ILE A 89 2.59 -11.98 15.26
C ILE A 89 1.68 -12.25 14.06
N THR A 90 2.06 -11.78 12.87
CA THR A 90 1.28 -11.97 11.65
C THR A 90 1.16 -13.44 11.28
N ALA A 91 2.28 -14.17 11.24
CA ALA A 91 2.31 -15.58 10.89
C ALA A 91 1.53 -16.44 11.90
N LYS A 92 1.71 -16.18 13.20
CA LYS A 92 0.95 -16.86 14.28
C LYS A 92 -0.54 -16.59 14.14
N SER A 93 -0.93 -15.33 13.97
CA SER A 93 -2.36 -14.94 13.89
C SER A 93 -3.03 -15.59 12.69
N PHE A 94 -2.36 -15.59 11.53
CA PHE A 94 -2.90 -16.22 10.33
C PHE A 94 -2.97 -17.74 10.45
N SER A 95 -1.99 -18.37 11.10
CA SER A 95 -2.02 -19.81 11.42
C SER A 95 -3.14 -20.18 12.39
N ASP A 96 -3.41 -19.33 13.39
CA ASP A 96 -4.55 -19.50 14.29
C ASP A 96 -5.87 -19.42 13.53
N ILE A 97 -6.02 -18.45 12.62
CA ILE A 97 -7.21 -18.37 11.75
C ILE A 97 -7.35 -19.67 10.95
N TRP A 98 -6.28 -20.13 10.29
CA TRP A 98 -6.31 -21.39 9.54
C TRP A 98 -6.80 -22.57 10.37
N CYS A 99 -6.26 -22.75 11.58
CA CYS A 99 -6.59 -23.88 12.45
C CYS A 99 -8.00 -23.79 13.04
N TYR A 100 -8.42 -22.62 13.53
CA TYR A 100 -9.68 -22.45 14.25
C TYR A 100 -10.89 -22.13 13.34
N SER A 101 -10.62 -21.84 12.08
CA SER A 101 -11.64 -21.48 11.10
C SER A 101 -12.05 -22.65 10.20
N LYS A 102 -11.43 -23.83 10.32
CA LYS A 102 -11.90 -25.04 9.61
C LYS A 102 -13.36 -25.34 9.97
N SER A 103 -14.27 -25.01 9.06
CA SER A 103 -15.67 -25.36 9.14
C SER A 103 -16.07 -25.94 7.79
N GLU A 104 -16.23 -27.26 7.79
CA GLU A 104 -16.47 -28.04 6.56
C GLU A 104 -17.83 -27.73 5.92
N THR A 105 -18.76 -27.15 6.66
CA THR A 105 -20.16 -26.97 6.22
C THR A 105 -20.59 -25.52 6.01
N TYR A 106 -19.86 -24.54 6.56
CA TYR A 106 -20.36 -23.15 6.60
C TYR A 106 -20.45 -22.48 5.24
N PHE A 107 -19.52 -22.81 4.33
CA PHE A 107 -19.41 -22.17 3.01
C PHE A 107 -19.81 -23.10 1.86
N VAL A 108 -20.27 -24.34 2.14
CA VAL A 108 -20.59 -25.35 1.12
C VAL A 108 -21.63 -24.80 0.14
N GLU A 109 -22.73 -24.27 0.66
CA GLU A 109 -23.83 -23.82 -0.18
C GLU A 109 -23.46 -22.60 -1.01
N GLN A 110 -22.73 -21.66 -0.41
CA GLN A 110 -22.27 -20.44 -1.10
C GLN A 110 -21.26 -20.77 -2.18
N LEU A 111 -20.29 -21.66 -1.92
CA LEU A 111 -19.29 -22.07 -2.89
C LEU A 111 -19.91 -22.91 -4.03
N ARG A 112 -20.90 -23.76 -3.71
CA ARG A 112 -21.65 -24.52 -4.71
C ARG A 112 -22.48 -23.58 -5.60
N THR A 113 -23.22 -22.66 -5.01
CA THR A 113 -24.14 -21.78 -5.75
C THR A 113 -23.41 -20.72 -6.56
N GLU A 114 -22.36 -20.09 -6.02
CA GLU A 114 -21.67 -18.99 -6.71
C GLU A 114 -20.59 -19.46 -7.70
N TYR A 115 -19.99 -20.63 -7.46
CA TYR A 115 -18.82 -21.08 -8.21
C TYR A 115 -18.94 -22.49 -8.79
N ASN A 116 -20.07 -23.17 -8.58
CA ASN A 116 -20.25 -24.58 -8.94
C ASN A 116 -19.13 -25.48 -8.39
N LEU A 117 -18.56 -25.12 -7.24
CA LEU A 117 -17.51 -25.86 -6.58
C LEU A 117 -18.11 -26.82 -5.55
N ASP A 118 -17.97 -28.11 -5.79
CA ASP A 118 -18.33 -29.12 -4.80
C ASP A 118 -17.15 -29.37 -3.85
N ILE A 119 -17.14 -28.65 -2.72
CA ILE A 119 -16.11 -28.80 -1.67
C ILE A 119 -16.21 -30.11 -0.88
N LEU A 120 -17.16 -30.98 -1.22
CA LEU A 120 -17.28 -32.35 -0.70
C LEU A 120 -16.82 -33.40 -1.73
N ALA A 121 -16.46 -33.00 -2.96
CA ALA A 121 -15.93 -33.91 -3.97
C ALA A 121 -14.53 -34.41 -3.61
N VAL A 122 -14.15 -35.59 -4.12
CA VAL A 122 -12.80 -36.16 -3.95
C VAL A 122 -12.02 -35.98 -5.26
N PRO A 123 -10.81 -35.36 -5.25
CA PRO A 123 -10.08 -34.80 -4.11
C PRO A 123 -10.69 -33.48 -3.59
N GLN A 124 -10.72 -33.31 -2.26
CA GLN A 124 -11.38 -32.19 -1.61
C GLN A 124 -10.70 -30.85 -1.95
N PRO A 125 -11.37 -29.94 -2.66
CA PRO A 125 -10.82 -28.63 -2.95
C PRO A 125 -10.76 -27.82 -1.65
N GLY A 126 -9.56 -27.35 -1.27
CA GLY A 126 -9.41 -26.65 0.01
C GLY A 126 -9.34 -25.13 -0.14
N TYR A 127 -10.06 -24.43 0.72
CA TYR A 127 -10.17 -22.98 0.75
C TYR A 127 -9.73 -22.42 2.10
N PHE A 128 -9.34 -21.14 2.13
CA PHE A 128 -9.05 -20.42 3.37
C PHE A 128 -10.33 -19.77 3.88
N SER A 129 -10.82 -20.22 5.02
CA SER A 129 -12.05 -19.70 5.61
C SER A 129 -11.75 -18.74 6.76
N VAL A 130 -12.56 -17.69 6.89
CA VAL A 130 -12.62 -16.80 8.04
C VAL A 130 -14.05 -16.79 8.53
N ASN A 131 -14.35 -17.56 9.58
CA ASN A 131 -15.71 -17.65 10.14
C ASN A 131 -15.73 -17.06 11.54
N PHE A 132 -16.39 -15.91 11.66
CA PHE A 132 -16.58 -15.18 12.92
C PHE A 132 -17.52 -15.91 13.87
N LYS A 133 -18.45 -16.70 13.33
CA LYS A 133 -19.31 -17.60 14.09
C LYS A 133 -19.20 -19.02 13.55
N LYS A 134 -19.45 -20.00 14.42
CA LYS A 134 -19.48 -21.42 14.08
C LYS A 134 -20.72 -22.08 14.65
N PHE A 135 -21.23 -23.10 13.96
CA PHE A 135 -22.29 -23.93 14.50
C PHE A 135 -21.75 -24.81 15.63
N ARG A 136 -22.39 -24.73 16.80
CA ARG A 136 -22.16 -25.61 17.95
C ARG A 136 -23.53 -25.94 18.54
N ASN A 137 -23.88 -27.22 18.63
CA ASN A 137 -25.19 -27.69 19.14
C ASN A 137 -26.39 -27.01 18.45
N ASN A 138 -26.36 -26.89 17.13
CA ASN A 138 -27.38 -26.22 16.31
C ASN A 138 -27.60 -24.72 16.62
N GLN A 139 -26.69 -24.12 17.40
CA GLN A 139 -26.66 -22.69 17.67
C GLN A 139 -25.42 -22.05 17.07
N LEU A 140 -25.57 -20.81 16.61
CA LEU A 140 -24.50 -20.03 15.99
C LEU A 140 -23.71 -19.28 17.09
N VAL A 141 -22.54 -19.79 17.44
CA VAL A 141 -21.71 -19.28 18.54
C VAL A 141 -20.48 -18.54 18.02
N TRP A 142 -20.06 -17.47 18.69
CA TRP A 142 -18.86 -16.70 18.33
C TRP A 142 -17.58 -17.55 18.37
N ASN A 143 -16.77 -17.41 17.34
CA ASN A 143 -15.46 -18.05 17.23
C ASN A 143 -14.38 -17.15 17.84
N TRP A 144 -14.34 -17.10 19.17
CA TRP A 144 -13.41 -16.24 19.93
C TRP A 144 -11.92 -16.39 19.54
N PRO A 145 -11.39 -17.60 19.27
CA PRO A 145 -10.02 -17.74 18.77
C PRO A 145 -9.76 -16.99 17.47
N VAL A 146 -10.67 -17.10 16.48
CA VAL A 146 -10.56 -16.39 15.20
C VAL A 146 -10.67 -14.89 15.41
N LEU A 147 -11.60 -14.43 16.25
CA LEU A 147 -11.74 -12.99 16.52
C LEU A 147 -10.47 -12.41 17.17
N ARG A 148 -9.88 -13.10 18.14
CA ARG A 148 -8.60 -12.70 18.75
C ARG A 148 -7.46 -12.65 17.73
N ALA A 149 -7.40 -13.64 16.84
CA ALA A 149 -6.39 -13.69 15.79
C ALA A 149 -6.55 -12.56 14.76
N ILE A 150 -7.78 -12.20 14.40
CA ILE A 150 -8.06 -11.05 13.52
C ILE A 150 -7.66 -9.73 14.18
N VAL A 151 -7.95 -9.55 15.46
CA VAL A 151 -7.45 -8.37 16.19
C VAL A 151 -5.92 -8.36 16.19
N ALA A 152 -5.29 -9.49 16.53
CA ALA A 152 -3.84 -9.60 16.60
C ALA A 152 -3.13 -9.31 15.26
N VAL A 153 -3.66 -9.77 14.12
CA VAL A 153 -3.07 -9.50 12.80
C VAL A 153 -3.18 -8.01 12.41
N THR A 154 -4.15 -7.27 12.94
CA THR A 154 -4.29 -5.83 12.67
C THR A 154 -3.34 -4.94 13.48
N ILE A 155 -2.78 -5.45 14.59
CA ILE A 155 -1.92 -4.67 15.49
C ILE A 155 -0.67 -4.11 14.77
N PRO A 156 0.12 -4.91 14.03
CA PRO A 156 1.29 -4.39 13.32
C PRO A 156 0.96 -3.26 12.35
N ALA A 157 -0.09 -3.43 11.52
CA ALA A 157 -0.51 -2.42 10.56
C ALA A 157 -0.99 -1.13 11.27
N ALA A 158 -1.83 -1.25 12.30
CA ALA A 158 -2.30 -0.12 13.08
C ALA A 158 -1.15 0.63 13.77
N PHE A 159 -0.21 -0.10 14.37
CA PHE A 159 0.99 0.49 14.98
C PHE A 159 1.82 1.25 13.95
N SER A 160 2.08 0.64 12.79
CA SER A 160 2.82 1.29 11.71
C SER A 160 2.14 2.57 11.22
N ILE A 161 0.82 2.56 11.07
CA ILE A 161 0.02 3.74 10.68
C ILE A 161 0.16 4.85 11.74
N VAL A 162 0.03 4.53 13.03
CA VAL A 162 0.19 5.50 14.12
C VAL A 162 1.60 6.09 14.12
N VAL A 163 2.64 5.26 13.99
CA VAL A 163 4.04 5.74 13.90
C VAL A 163 4.23 6.68 12.71
N CYS A 164 3.68 6.35 11.53
CA CYS A 164 3.71 7.24 10.37
C CYS A 164 3.07 8.60 10.69
N PHE A 165 1.86 8.62 11.25
CA PHE A 165 1.16 9.86 11.62
C PHE A 165 1.93 10.71 12.64
N VAL A 166 2.47 10.07 13.68
CA VAL A 166 3.30 10.76 14.69
C VAL A 166 4.55 11.35 14.03
N CYS A 167 5.26 10.58 13.19
CA CYS A 167 6.45 11.07 12.50
C CYS A 167 6.12 12.23 11.54
N ILE A 168 5.01 12.14 10.81
CA ILE A 168 4.50 13.22 9.95
C ILE A 168 4.30 14.50 10.77
N PHE A 169 3.60 14.40 11.88
CA PHE A 169 3.34 15.54 12.77
C PHE A 169 4.64 16.17 13.31
N LEU A 170 5.57 15.33 13.78
CA LEU A 170 6.85 15.80 14.31
C LEU A 170 7.72 16.47 13.24
N ILE A 171 7.77 15.94 12.02
CA ILE A 171 8.49 16.54 10.89
C ILE A 171 7.90 17.91 10.53
N LEU A 172 6.56 18.01 10.46
CA LEU A 172 5.88 19.28 10.18
C LEU A 172 6.20 20.34 11.24
N ARG A 173 6.17 19.95 12.53
CA ARG A 173 6.54 20.85 13.63
C ARG A 173 7.98 21.33 13.52
N CYS A 174 8.89 20.42 13.24
CA CYS A 174 10.32 20.67 13.06
C CYS A 174 10.62 21.64 11.90
N PHE A 175 9.85 21.60 10.81
CA PHE A 175 9.94 22.58 9.72
C PHE A 175 9.42 23.97 10.09
N SER A 176 8.49 24.06 11.03
CA SER A 176 7.97 25.35 11.51
C SER A 176 8.93 26.04 12.48
N THR A 177 9.73 25.28 13.24
CA THR A 177 10.58 25.83 14.32
C THR A 177 12.02 26.09 13.89
N ASN A 178 12.55 25.36 12.89
CA ASN A 178 13.95 25.46 12.50
C ASN A 178 14.14 26.33 11.24
N THR A 179 15.04 27.32 11.33
CA THR A 179 15.56 28.10 10.19
C THR A 179 16.56 27.26 9.38
N LEU A 180 16.06 26.23 8.68
CA LEU A 180 16.87 25.42 7.77
C LEU A 180 17.32 26.26 6.55
N LYS A 181 18.55 26.01 6.06
CA LYS A 181 19.05 26.60 4.80
C LYS A 181 18.02 26.36 3.68
N VAL A 182 17.61 27.41 2.98
CA VAL A 182 16.50 27.45 2.00
C VAL A 182 16.55 26.29 0.99
N ARG A 183 17.74 25.96 0.47
CA ARG A 183 17.93 24.87 -0.52
C ARG A 183 17.72 23.47 0.07
N PHE A 184 18.12 23.25 1.33
CA PHE A 184 17.93 21.97 2.02
C PHE A 184 16.45 21.77 2.39
N ARG A 185 15.76 22.86 2.76
CA ARG A 185 14.31 22.88 3.03
C ARG A 185 13.49 22.46 1.81
N HIS A 186 13.77 22.99 0.62
CA HIS A 186 13.03 22.63 -0.61
C HIS A 186 13.12 21.14 -0.97
N LEU A 187 14.31 20.55 -0.92
CA LEU A 187 14.50 19.12 -1.22
C LEU A 187 13.77 18.23 -0.21
N GLN A 188 13.83 18.59 1.07
CA GLN A 188 13.18 17.84 2.14
C GLN A 188 11.65 17.95 2.10
N ILE A 189 11.10 19.11 1.75
CA ILE A 189 9.65 19.28 1.53
C ILE A 189 9.19 18.42 0.34
N GLN A 190 9.93 18.41 -0.76
CA GLN A 190 9.58 17.61 -1.94
C GLN A 190 9.54 16.11 -1.62
N LEU A 191 10.59 15.61 -0.95
CA LEU A 191 10.62 14.22 -0.51
C LEU A 191 9.46 13.94 0.48
N PHE A 192 9.07 14.91 1.31
CA PHE A 192 8.03 14.71 2.35
C PHE A 192 6.65 14.62 1.70
N HIS A 193 6.38 15.48 0.71
CA HIS A 193 5.18 15.41 -0.10
C HIS A 193 5.05 14.06 -0.84
N ALA A 194 6.17 13.55 -1.39
CA ALA A 194 6.20 12.22 -1.98
C ALA A 194 5.82 11.12 -0.99
N LEU A 195 6.34 11.21 0.25
CA LEU A 195 6.11 10.22 1.29
C LEU A 195 4.68 10.28 1.86
N LEU A 196 4.10 11.48 1.99
CA LEU A 196 2.68 11.65 2.32
C LEU A 196 1.79 10.96 1.29
N PHE A 197 2.11 11.12 0.01
CA PHE A 197 1.34 10.47 -1.03
C PHE A 197 1.49 8.94 -1.00
N GLN A 198 2.72 8.45 -0.81
CA GLN A 198 2.97 7.02 -0.64
C GLN A 198 2.26 6.42 0.57
N PHE A 199 1.97 7.23 1.60
CA PHE A 199 1.14 6.81 2.73
C PHE A 199 -0.36 6.85 2.42
N SER A 200 -0.85 7.89 1.76
CA SER A 200 -2.28 8.04 1.43
C SER A 200 -2.82 6.92 0.54
N VAL A 201 -2.00 6.39 -0.37
CA VAL A 201 -2.40 5.37 -1.35
C VAL A 201 -2.78 4.03 -0.70
N PRO A 202 -1.92 3.36 0.08
CA PRO A 202 -2.30 2.14 0.81
C PRO A 202 -3.42 2.37 1.82
N MET A 203 -3.55 3.56 2.41
CA MET A 203 -4.70 3.86 3.28
C MET A 203 -6.05 3.75 2.54
N VAL A 204 -6.10 4.18 1.28
CA VAL A 204 -7.33 4.12 0.47
C VAL A 204 -7.49 2.77 -0.22
N LEU A 205 -6.41 2.25 -0.83
CA LEU A 205 -6.47 1.04 -1.66
C LEU A 205 -6.36 -0.26 -0.87
N VAL A 206 -5.93 -0.22 0.38
CA VAL A 206 -5.71 -1.42 1.21
C VAL A 206 -6.49 -1.35 2.52
N CYS A 207 -6.34 -0.28 3.31
CA CYS A 207 -6.99 -0.22 4.63
C CYS A 207 -8.52 -0.12 4.52
N LEU A 208 -9.04 0.65 3.55
CA LEU A 208 -10.48 0.74 3.30
C LEU A 208 -11.09 -0.61 2.89
N PRO A 209 -10.60 -1.31 1.82
CA PRO A 209 -11.17 -2.59 1.46
C PRO A 209 -10.98 -3.65 2.55
N PHE A 210 -9.94 -3.55 3.39
CA PHE A 210 -9.75 -4.44 4.55
C PHE A 210 -10.85 -4.29 5.58
N THR A 211 -11.06 -3.04 5.97
CA THR A 211 -12.05 -2.69 6.98
C THR A 211 -13.44 -3.09 6.51
N LEU A 212 -13.75 -2.92 5.23
CA LEU A 212 -15.03 -3.35 4.66
C LEU A 212 -15.15 -4.88 4.59
N SER A 213 -14.09 -5.58 4.14
CA SER A 213 -14.10 -7.05 3.98
C SER A 213 -14.25 -7.79 5.31
N ILE A 214 -13.73 -7.23 6.40
CA ILE A 214 -13.83 -7.81 7.75
C ILE A 214 -15.03 -7.24 8.51
N GLY A 215 -15.27 -5.93 8.43
CA GLY A 215 -16.29 -5.24 9.20
C GLY A 215 -17.72 -5.57 8.75
N LEU A 216 -17.97 -5.67 7.44
CA LEU A 216 -19.32 -5.96 6.95
C LEU A 216 -19.79 -7.38 7.35
N PRO A 217 -18.99 -8.45 7.15
CA PRO A 217 -19.41 -9.78 7.61
C PRO A 217 -19.48 -9.89 9.14
N LEU A 218 -18.68 -9.14 9.89
CA LEU A 218 -18.72 -9.14 11.37
C LEU A 218 -20.08 -8.68 11.91
N ILE A 219 -20.72 -7.72 11.24
CA ILE A 219 -22.07 -7.22 11.57
C ILE A 219 -23.16 -8.21 11.09
N GLY A 220 -22.80 -9.18 10.25
CA GLY A 220 -23.70 -10.20 9.69
C GLY A 220 -24.18 -9.88 8.27
N LEU A 221 -23.63 -8.86 7.61
CA LEU A 221 -23.98 -8.52 6.23
C LEU A 221 -23.34 -9.53 5.28
N ASN A 222 -24.14 -10.05 4.35
CA ASN A 222 -23.63 -10.87 3.28
C ASN A 222 -23.02 -9.97 2.19
N ILE A 223 -21.70 -9.96 2.08
CA ILE A 223 -21.00 -9.20 1.04
C ILE A 223 -20.92 -9.94 -0.30
N GLY A 224 -21.24 -11.24 -0.37
CA GLY A 224 -21.32 -12.02 -1.62
C GLY A 224 -20.24 -11.66 -2.65
N GLN A 225 -20.66 -11.13 -3.80
CA GLN A 225 -19.77 -10.68 -4.88
C GLN A 225 -18.96 -9.41 -4.61
N PHE A 226 -19.41 -8.55 -3.68
CA PHE A 226 -18.63 -7.38 -3.27
C PHE A 226 -17.28 -7.80 -2.65
N ALA A 227 -17.23 -8.97 -1.99
CA ALA A 227 -15.97 -9.56 -1.52
C ALA A 227 -14.95 -9.76 -2.64
N LYS A 228 -15.40 -10.13 -3.86
CA LYS A 228 -14.54 -10.32 -5.03
C LYS A 228 -13.85 -9.01 -5.41
N VAL A 229 -14.61 -7.92 -5.47
CA VAL A 229 -14.09 -6.59 -5.81
C VAL A 229 -13.07 -6.12 -4.77
N LEU A 230 -13.37 -6.31 -3.48
CA LEU A 230 -12.47 -5.94 -2.41
C LEU A 230 -11.17 -6.75 -2.47
N SER A 231 -11.24 -8.08 -2.62
CA SER A 231 -10.06 -8.95 -2.79
C SER A 231 -9.23 -8.59 -4.03
N LEU A 232 -9.88 -8.25 -5.14
CA LEU A 232 -9.19 -7.81 -6.35
C LEU A 232 -8.37 -6.53 -6.13
N ALA A 233 -8.92 -5.58 -5.36
CA ALA A 233 -8.20 -4.35 -5.01
C ALA A 233 -6.93 -4.64 -4.19
N PHE A 234 -6.98 -5.62 -3.28
CA PHE A 234 -5.80 -6.06 -2.52
C PHE A 234 -4.71 -6.65 -3.39
N GLU A 235 -5.08 -7.50 -4.34
CA GLU A 235 -4.13 -8.21 -5.21
C GLU A 235 -3.45 -7.27 -6.20
N PHE A 236 -4.17 -6.27 -6.70
CA PHE A 236 -3.58 -5.30 -7.61
C PHE A 236 -2.77 -4.22 -6.90
N TYR A 237 -2.97 -3.98 -5.61
CA TYR A 237 -2.25 -2.93 -4.89
C TYR A 237 -0.72 -3.02 -5.08
N PRO A 238 -0.04 -4.18 -4.87
CA PRO A 238 1.40 -4.29 -5.08
C PRO A 238 1.84 -3.97 -6.51
N ALA A 239 1.00 -4.27 -7.51
CA ALA A 239 1.29 -3.93 -8.90
C ALA A 239 1.11 -2.44 -9.18
N ILE A 240 0.09 -1.81 -8.58
CA ILE A 240 -0.27 -0.40 -8.78
C ILE A 240 0.68 0.54 -8.03
N ASP A 241 1.13 0.18 -6.83
CA ASP A 241 1.99 0.98 -5.94
C ASP A 241 3.21 1.61 -6.65
N PRO A 242 4.06 0.86 -7.39
CA PRO A 242 5.21 1.46 -8.09
C PRO A 242 4.80 2.45 -9.19
N PHE A 243 3.72 2.19 -9.93
CA PHE A 243 3.25 3.12 -10.97
C PHE A 243 2.78 4.43 -10.35
N ILE A 244 2.06 4.33 -9.23
CA ILE A 244 1.59 5.50 -8.50
C ILE A 244 2.78 6.35 -8.01
N VAL A 245 3.79 5.72 -7.39
CA VAL A 245 5.01 6.41 -6.94
C VAL A 245 5.70 7.11 -8.11
N ILE A 246 5.81 6.45 -9.26
CA ILE A 246 6.43 7.01 -10.47
C ILE A 246 5.70 8.26 -10.97
N ILE A 247 4.37 8.23 -11.01
CA ILE A 247 3.54 9.33 -11.51
C ILE A 247 3.60 10.53 -10.56
N VAL A 248 3.63 10.27 -9.26
CA VAL A 248 3.47 11.32 -8.25
C VAL A 248 4.80 11.99 -7.90
N VAL A 249 5.89 11.23 -7.82
CA VAL A 249 7.20 11.80 -7.49
C VAL A 249 7.70 12.63 -8.68
N PRO A 250 7.80 13.97 -8.57
CA PRO A 250 8.09 14.82 -9.72
C PRO A 250 9.41 14.50 -10.41
N ARG A 251 10.37 13.98 -9.66
CA ARG A 251 11.68 13.56 -10.17
C ARG A 251 11.57 12.34 -11.08
N PHE A 252 10.79 11.32 -10.72
CA PHE A 252 10.60 10.13 -11.56
C PHE A 252 9.81 10.46 -12.81
N ARG A 253 8.71 11.21 -12.66
CA ARG A 253 7.92 11.70 -13.79
C ARG A 253 8.78 12.46 -14.81
N ARG A 254 9.66 13.36 -14.33
CA ARG A 254 10.57 14.11 -15.20
C ARG A 254 11.51 13.20 -15.99
N ILE A 255 12.13 12.22 -15.34
CA ILE A 255 13.05 11.28 -15.99
C ILE A 255 12.33 10.48 -17.08
N ILE A 256 11.11 10.01 -16.79
CA ILE A 256 10.30 9.26 -17.76
C ILE A 256 9.92 10.14 -18.95
N ILE A 257 9.45 11.37 -18.71
CA ILE A 257 9.13 12.31 -19.79
C ILE A 257 10.38 12.61 -20.63
N GLU A 258 11.54 12.86 -20.00
CA GLU A 258 12.80 13.11 -20.71
C GLU A 258 13.24 11.90 -21.56
N LYS A 259 13.06 10.67 -21.06
CA LYS A 259 13.34 9.44 -21.82
C LYS A 259 12.34 9.19 -22.94
N LEU A 260 11.04 9.37 -22.70
CA LEU A 260 10.00 9.22 -23.71
C LEU A 260 10.17 10.24 -24.83
N LEU A 261 10.43 11.51 -24.51
CA LEU A 261 10.73 12.54 -25.50
C LEU A 261 12.05 12.27 -26.24
N GLY A 262 13.01 11.63 -25.58
CA GLY A 262 14.24 11.13 -26.21
C GLY A 262 13.99 10.02 -27.24
N LEU A 263 13.11 9.08 -26.92
CA LEU A 263 12.69 7.98 -27.82
C LEU A 263 11.85 8.49 -29.00
N TYR A 264 11.02 9.51 -28.77
CA TYR A 264 10.21 10.16 -29.81
C TYR A 264 11.00 11.20 -30.64
N GLY A 265 12.33 11.34 -30.45
CA GLY A 265 13.15 12.31 -31.18
C GLY A 265 12.87 13.79 -30.86
N GLN A 266 11.98 14.08 -29.92
CA GLN A 266 11.58 15.44 -29.51
C GLN A 266 12.47 16.06 -28.42
N LYS A 267 13.60 15.41 -28.09
CA LYS A 267 14.56 15.87 -27.07
C LYS A 267 15.01 17.32 -27.29
N TRP A 268 15.18 17.71 -28.56
CA TRP A 268 15.58 19.06 -28.97
C TRP A 268 14.56 20.12 -28.55
N ARG A 269 13.27 19.89 -28.78
CA ARG A 269 12.19 20.83 -28.47
C ARG A 269 12.04 21.05 -26.96
N HIS A 270 12.22 20.00 -26.15
CA HIS A 270 12.17 20.12 -24.70
C HIS A 270 13.40 20.83 -24.11
N ASN A 271 14.59 20.57 -24.68
CA ASN A 271 15.81 21.29 -24.32
C ASN A 271 15.72 22.78 -24.69
N GLU A 272 15.17 23.10 -25.86
CA GLU A 272 14.99 24.49 -26.30
C GLU A 272 14.03 25.26 -25.38
N ILE A 273 12.90 24.67 -24.98
CA ILE A 273 11.97 25.28 -24.02
C ILE A 273 12.64 25.50 -22.66
N ARG A 274 13.42 24.52 -22.19
CA ARG A 274 14.12 24.61 -20.90
C ARG A 274 15.20 25.70 -20.91
N GLU A 275 15.96 25.83 -21.99
CA GLU A 275 16.97 26.89 -22.14
C GLU A 275 16.32 28.26 -22.31
N ARG A 276 15.22 28.40 -23.07
CA ARG A 276 14.45 29.66 -23.12
C ARG A 276 13.95 30.08 -21.74
N THR A 277 13.52 29.14 -20.90
CA THR A 277 13.05 29.43 -19.54
C THR A 277 14.21 29.84 -18.62
N ARG A 278 15.40 29.22 -18.77
CA ARG A 278 16.62 29.64 -18.05
C ARG A 278 17.07 31.02 -18.49
N LEU A 279 17.10 31.28 -19.80
CA LEU A 279 17.48 32.57 -20.36
C LEU A 279 16.53 33.67 -19.89
N ALA A 280 15.22 33.42 -19.88
CA ALA A 280 14.23 34.36 -19.33
C ALA A 280 14.48 34.65 -17.84
N HIS A 281 14.80 33.63 -17.04
CA HIS A 281 15.12 33.81 -15.63
C HIS A 281 16.44 34.55 -15.40
N TYR A 282 17.49 34.27 -16.20
CA TYR A 282 18.74 35.03 -16.16
C TYR A 282 18.52 36.47 -16.62
N LEU A 283 17.69 36.70 -17.63
CA LEU A 283 17.30 38.03 -18.09
C LEU A 283 16.53 38.79 -17.01
N GLU A 284 15.62 38.16 -16.26
CA GLU A 284 14.96 38.78 -15.11
C GLU A 284 15.94 39.15 -14.00
N LEU A 285 16.93 38.30 -13.73
CA LEU A 285 17.97 38.54 -12.72
C LEU A 285 18.94 39.66 -13.13
N ILE A 286 19.29 39.74 -14.43
CA ILE A 286 20.21 40.73 -14.98
C ILE A 286 19.49 42.09 -15.17
N MET A 287 18.24 42.07 -15.64
CA MET A 287 17.45 43.29 -15.91
C MET A 287 16.68 43.80 -14.69
N GLY A 288 17.07 43.38 -13.48
CA GLY A 288 16.56 43.84 -12.18
C GLY A 288 15.31 44.71 -12.23
N ARG A 289 14.12 44.09 -12.27
CA ARG A 289 12.82 44.75 -12.11
C ARG A 289 12.59 46.01 -12.99
N ASP A 290 13.04 46.04 -14.23
CA ASP A 290 12.51 46.99 -15.23
C ASP A 290 11.48 46.31 -16.13
N THR A 291 10.21 46.48 -15.75
CA THR A 291 9.01 45.91 -16.38
C THR A 291 8.69 46.46 -17.78
N THR A 292 9.55 47.29 -18.36
CA THR A 292 9.33 47.98 -19.63
C THR A 292 9.86 47.22 -20.86
N SER A 293 10.94 46.44 -20.72
CA SER A 293 11.59 45.77 -21.86
C SER A 293 10.83 44.51 -22.37
N VAL A 294 10.21 43.74 -21.46
CA VAL A 294 9.55 42.47 -21.79
C VAL A 294 8.28 42.67 -22.63
N ALA A 295 7.56 43.76 -22.40
CA ALA A 295 6.35 44.10 -23.16
C ALA A 295 6.66 44.45 -24.62
N ASP A 296 7.82 45.08 -24.88
CA ASP A 296 8.25 45.45 -26.24
C ASP A 296 8.78 44.25 -27.04
N ILE A 297 9.42 43.27 -26.38
CA ILE A 297 9.84 42.03 -27.03
C ILE A 297 8.60 41.20 -27.44
N ARG A 298 7.57 41.13 -26.59
CA ARG A 298 6.32 40.42 -26.90
C ARG A 298 5.54 41.08 -28.04
N LYS A 299 5.50 42.42 -28.09
CA LYS A 299 4.89 43.17 -29.20
C LYS A 299 5.63 43.04 -30.52
N ARG A 300 6.96 42.83 -30.50
CA ARG A 300 7.75 42.58 -31.73
C ARG A 300 7.57 41.15 -32.26
N SER A 301 7.39 40.15 -31.39
CA SER A 301 7.13 38.78 -31.84
C SER A 301 5.73 38.59 -32.45
N GLU A 302 4.73 39.32 -31.97
CA GLU A 302 3.36 39.26 -32.53
C GLU A 302 3.21 39.96 -33.89
N ARG A 303 4.17 40.81 -34.30
CA ARG A 303 4.20 41.44 -35.62
C ARG A 303 5.01 40.66 -36.66
N ALA A 304 5.66 39.57 -36.25
CA ALA A 304 6.50 38.72 -37.10
C ALA A 304 5.86 37.35 -37.41
N LEU A 305 4.62 37.14 -36.95
CA LEU A 305 3.69 36.09 -37.36
C LEU A 305 2.67 36.69 -38.32
#